data_AF-A0A2N2GTV8-F1
#
_entry.id   AF-A0A2N2GTV8-F1
#
_cell.length_a   1.000
_cell.length_b   1.000
_cell.length_c   1.000
_cell.angle_alpha   90.00
_cell.angle_beta   90.00
_cell.angle_gamma   90.00
#
_symmetry.space_group_name_H-M   'P 1'
#
loop_
_entity.id
_entity.type
_entity.pdbx_description
1 polymer ?
#
loop_
_entity_poly.entity_id
_entity_poly.type
_entity_poly.pdbx_seq_one_letter_code
_entity_poly.pdbx_strand_id
1 'polypeptide(L)'
;MKKSISLILFLFLFSPLACDDSSNSNNGNNVTTNEEFLTLLQSEYVDGYCAYLDRCPQADGEEWMTSEAACRVVMGEMLIAEGLQEMKWALENGAEYSVDNLNTCMSALNGASCDTNLDDVAACDRVLEGTLATDAECSSNWQCASGFCNTAETCPGFCEPTVGVGQPCDDSDQCNSGLECNWDADSPVCATPAAKAAQGDECEWHDDCEYGL
;
A
#
# COMPACT_ATOMS: atom_id res chain seq x y z
N MET A 1 3.15 -39.38 46.69
CA MET A 1 3.63 -38.09 47.23
C MET A 1 3.10 -36.99 46.32
N LYS A 2 2.17 -36.17 46.84
CA LYS A 2 1.48 -35.08 46.13
C LYS A 2 2.32 -33.80 46.26
N LYS A 3 2.54 -33.07 45.17
CA LYS A 3 2.88 -31.64 45.22
C LYS A 3 1.82 -30.89 44.43
N SER A 4 0.91 -30.28 45.19
CA SER A 4 -0.06 -29.31 44.72
C SER A 4 0.67 -28.01 44.40
N ILE A 5 0.53 -27.50 43.17
CA ILE A 5 0.83 -26.11 42.86
C ILE A 5 -0.53 -25.42 42.73
N SER A 6 -0.90 -24.71 43.80
CA SER A 6 -1.94 -23.68 43.78
C SER A 6 -1.45 -22.55 42.89
N LEU A 7 -2.08 -22.36 41.73
CA LEU A 7 -1.99 -21.08 41.04
C LEU A 7 -3.24 -20.28 41.40
N ILE A 8 -2.99 -19.11 41.96
CA ILE A 8 -3.94 -18.22 42.59
C ILE A 8 -4.88 -17.64 41.54
N LEU A 9 -6.16 -17.87 41.78
CA LEU A 9 -7.31 -17.25 41.16
C LEU A 9 -7.30 -15.75 41.49
N PHE A 10 -6.80 -14.90 40.59
CA PHE A 10 -7.01 -13.45 40.69
C PHE A 10 -8.36 -13.12 40.03
N LEU A 11 -9.40 -13.16 40.87
CA LEU A 11 -10.67 -12.49 40.66
C LEU A 11 -10.41 -10.99 40.48
N PHE A 12 -10.33 -10.51 39.24
CA PHE A 12 -10.62 -9.11 38.98
C PHE A 12 -12.13 -8.96 38.84
N LEU A 13 -12.65 -8.21 39.80
CA LEU A 13 -14.03 -7.82 39.97
C LEU A 13 -14.50 -7.04 38.75
N PHE A 14 -15.69 -7.42 38.28
CA PHE A 14 -16.55 -6.64 37.42
C PHE A 14 -16.57 -5.15 37.83
N SER A 15 -16.38 -4.29 36.85
CA SER A 15 -16.87 -2.91 36.83
C SER A 15 -17.57 -2.68 35.48
N PRO A 16 -18.52 -1.74 35.43
CA PRO A 16 -19.78 -1.88 34.72
C PRO A 16 -19.70 -1.61 33.21
N LEU A 17 -20.72 -2.11 32.50
CA LEU A 17 -21.17 -1.66 31.19
C LEU A 17 -21.03 -0.12 31.09
N ALA A 18 -20.02 0.31 30.35
CA ALA A 18 -20.00 1.63 29.74
C ALA A 18 -20.82 1.53 28.45
N CYS A 19 -21.73 2.48 28.28
CA CYS A 19 -22.48 2.66 27.07
C CYS A 19 -21.54 2.80 25.87
N ASP A 20 -21.96 2.22 24.76
CA ASP A 20 -21.56 2.51 23.40
C ASP A 20 -21.65 4.03 23.14
N ASP A 21 -20.58 4.76 23.46
CA ASP A 21 -20.30 6.04 22.84
C ASP A 21 -19.73 5.71 21.47
N SER A 22 -20.56 5.86 20.45
CA SER A 22 -20.08 6.16 19.09
C SER A 22 -19.18 7.38 19.20
N SER A 23 -17.90 7.11 19.46
CA SER A 23 -16.81 8.05 19.35
C SER A 23 -16.79 8.44 17.88
N ASN A 24 -17.54 9.49 17.56
CA ASN A 24 -17.32 10.27 16.36
C ASN A 24 -15.96 10.93 16.57
N SER A 25 -14.91 10.11 16.39
CA SER A 25 -13.53 10.48 16.52
C SER A 25 -13.22 11.39 15.35
N ASN A 26 -13.63 12.65 15.48
CA ASN A 26 -12.91 13.77 14.89
C ASN A 26 -11.56 13.87 15.63
N ASN A 27 -10.77 12.80 15.61
CA ASN A 27 -9.34 12.91 15.79
C ASN A 27 -8.84 13.57 14.51
N GLY A 28 -9.00 14.90 14.46
CA GLY A 28 -8.07 15.76 13.75
C GLY A 28 -6.71 15.56 14.41
N ASN A 29 -6.10 14.40 14.14
CA ASN A 29 -4.74 14.09 14.49
C ASN A 29 -3.93 15.19 13.82
N ASN A 30 -3.49 16.16 14.62
CA ASN A 30 -2.52 17.15 14.19
C ASN A 30 -1.20 16.39 14.00
N VAL A 31 -1.06 15.73 12.85
CA VAL A 31 0.18 15.09 12.43
C VAL A 31 1.12 16.21 12.01
N THR A 32 2.11 16.49 12.85
CA THR A 32 3.01 17.64 12.67
C THR A 32 4.43 17.25 12.28
N THR A 33 4.74 15.96 12.29
CA THR A 33 6.06 15.42 11.99
C THR A 33 5.97 14.23 11.04
N ASN A 34 7.06 13.99 10.30
CA ASN A 34 7.20 12.82 9.44
C ASN A 34 7.08 11.51 10.23
N GLU A 35 7.58 11.47 11.46
CA GLU A 35 7.50 10.26 12.32
C GLU A 35 6.07 9.97 12.77
N GLU A 36 5.30 10.99 13.16
CA GLU A 36 3.88 10.86 13.45
C GLU A 36 3.09 10.40 12.21
N PHE A 37 3.42 10.93 11.04
CA PHE A 37 2.77 10.55 9.78
C PHE A 37 3.04 9.10 9.41
N LEU A 38 4.30 8.66 9.43
CA LEU A 38 4.68 7.28 9.10
C LEU A 38 4.08 6.29 10.09
N THR A 39 4.00 6.64 11.38
CA THR A 39 3.32 5.83 12.40
C THR A 39 1.83 5.71 12.11
N LEU A 40 1.18 6.82 11.74
CA LEU A 40 -0.23 6.83 11.36
C LEU A 40 -0.45 5.98 10.11
N LEU A 41 0.33 6.20 9.05
CA LEU A 41 0.27 5.43 7.81
C LEU A 41 0.42 3.93 8.06
N GLN A 42 1.41 3.53 8.87
CA GLN A 42 1.62 2.13 9.22
C GLN A 42 0.38 1.53 9.89
N SER A 43 -0.18 2.21 10.89
CA SER A 43 -1.35 1.69 11.61
C SER A 43 -2.57 1.60 10.70
N GLU A 44 -2.92 2.71 10.04
CA GLU A 44 -4.15 2.81 9.23
C GLU A 44 -4.09 1.87 8.02
N TYR A 45 -2.94 1.78 7.34
CA TYR A 45 -2.78 0.89 6.20
C TYR A 45 -2.89 -0.59 6.62
N VAL A 46 -2.22 -0.98 7.70
CA VAL A 46 -2.33 -2.36 8.25
C VAL A 46 -3.78 -2.66 8.65
N ASP A 47 -4.45 -1.73 9.32
CA ASP A 47 -5.85 -1.86 9.71
C ASP A 47 -6.77 -2.04 8.48
N GLY A 48 -6.65 -1.17 7.49
CA GLY A 48 -7.45 -1.22 6.27
C GLY A 48 -7.20 -2.48 5.44
N TYR A 49 -5.94 -2.87 5.26
CA TYR A 49 -5.57 -4.07 4.51
C TYR A 49 -6.07 -5.36 5.19
N CYS A 50 -5.88 -5.49 6.51
CA CYS A 50 -6.37 -6.67 7.22
C CYS A 50 -7.89 -6.72 7.28
N ALA A 51 -8.58 -5.58 7.38
CA ALA A 51 -10.04 -5.51 7.28
C ALA A 51 -10.55 -5.87 5.87
N TYR A 52 -9.80 -5.53 4.82
CA TYR A 52 -10.08 -5.96 3.46
C TYR A 52 -10.02 -7.48 3.34
N LEU A 53 -8.93 -8.11 3.80
CA LEU A 53 -8.76 -9.56 3.73
C LEU A 53 -9.82 -10.34 4.52
N ASP A 54 -10.25 -9.83 5.69
CA ASP A 54 -11.34 -10.44 6.46
C ASP A 54 -12.66 -10.44 5.68
N ARG A 55 -12.92 -9.36 4.94
CA ARG A 55 -14.14 -9.16 4.14
C ARG A 55 -14.08 -9.88 2.79
N CYS A 56 -12.87 -10.05 2.24
CA CYS A 56 -12.59 -10.57 0.92
C CYS A 56 -11.67 -11.79 1.01
N PRO A 57 -12.23 -12.98 1.31
CA PRO A 57 -11.45 -14.20 1.39
C PRO A 57 -10.74 -14.47 0.06
N GLN A 58 -9.42 -14.66 0.14
CA GLN A 58 -8.60 -15.03 -1.02
C GLN A 58 -8.98 -16.44 -1.48
N ALA A 59 -9.17 -16.61 -2.78
CA ALA A 59 -9.37 -17.91 -3.40
C ALA A 59 -8.02 -18.64 -3.40
N ASP A 60 -7.83 -19.51 -2.41
CA ASP A 60 -6.87 -20.61 -2.46
C ASP A 60 -5.39 -20.22 -2.72
N GLY A 61 -4.69 -19.65 -1.73
CA GLY A 61 -3.24 -19.45 -1.88
C GLY A 61 -2.51 -18.76 -0.73
N GLU A 62 -3.19 -17.88 -0.01
CA GLU A 62 -2.58 -17.12 1.09
C GLU A 62 -2.85 -17.74 2.47
N GLU A 63 -2.60 -19.06 2.59
CA GLU A 63 -2.66 -19.77 3.88
C GLU A 63 -1.77 -19.13 4.96
N TRP A 64 -0.83 -18.26 4.58
CA TRP A 64 0.03 -17.56 5.52
C TRP A 64 -0.68 -16.42 6.29
N MET A 65 -1.85 -15.94 5.85
CA MET A 65 -2.68 -14.94 6.55
C MET A 65 -3.96 -15.55 7.17
N THR A 66 -3.83 -16.66 7.89
CA THR A 66 -4.94 -17.39 8.53
C THR A 66 -5.75 -16.64 9.59
N SER A 67 -5.32 -15.45 10.02
CA SER A 67 -6.05 -14.65 11.01
C SER A 67 -5.69 -13.17 10.90
N GLU A 68 -6.56 -12.30 11.41
CA GLU A 68 -6.29 -10.87 11.54
C GLU A 68 -4.96 -10.61 12.27
N ALA A 69 -4.68 -11.35 13.34
CA ALA A 69 -3.43 -11.24 14.08
C ALA A 69 -2.21 -11.59 13.23
N ALA A 70 -2.31 -12.64 12.40
CA ALA A 70 -1.24 -13.01 11.46
C ALA A 70 -1.05 -11.93 10.38
N CYS A 71 -2.14 -11.41 9.82
CA CYS A 71 -2.09 -10.31 8.86
C CYS A 71 -1.35 -9.10 9.44
N ARG A 72 -1.70 -8.66 10.65
CA ARG A 72 -1.06 -7.51 11.31
C ARG A 72 0.43 -7.70 11.52
N VAL A 73 0.87 -8.90 11.88
CA VAL A 73 2.29 -9.22 12.04
C VAL A 73 3.00 -9.14 10.69
N VAL A 74 2.47 -9.79 9.65
CA VAL A 74 3.16 -9.83 8.34
C VAL A 74 3.15 -8.45 7.67
N MET A 75 2.00 -7.79 7.62
CA MET A 75 1.90 -6.45 7.04
C MET A 75 2.73 -5.44 7.84
N GLY A 76 2.55 -5.41 9.16
CA GLY A 76 3.17 -4.40 10.02
C GLY A 76 4.68 -4.57 10.20
N GLU A 77 5.18 -5.80 10.36
CA GLU A 77 6.60 -6.06 10.67
C GLU A 77 7.44 -6.44 9.44
N MET A 78 6.86 -7.10 8.43
CA MET A 78 7.65 -7.66 7.32
C MET A 78 7.54 -6.82 6.05
N LEU A 79 6.32 -6.52 5.59
CA LEU A 79 6.12 -5.93 4.27
C LEU A 79 6.24 -4.41 4.29
N ILE A 80 5.62 -3.74 5.27
CA ILE A 80 5.58 -2.28 5.30
C ILE A 80 6.90 -1.68 5.82
N ALA A 81 7.72 -2.45 6.53
CA ALA A 81 8.95 -1.93 7.14
C ALA A 81 9.95 -1.38 6.12
N GLU A 82 10.11 -2.04 4.96
CA GLU A 82 10.99 -1.57 3.89
C GLU A 82 10.40 -0.34 3.19
N GLY A 83 9.11 -0.40 2.82
CA GLY A 83 8.40 0.74 2.22
C GLY A 83 8.44 1.99 3.10
N LEU A 84 8.22 1.86 4.41
CA LEU A 84 8.30 2.99 5.33
C LEU A 84 9.70 3.60 5.45
N GLN A 85 10.76 2.78 5.30
CA GLN A 85 12.12 3.31 5.29
C GLN A 85 12.37 4.17 4.05
N GLU A 86 11.90 3.72 2.89
CA GLU A 86 11.99 4.51 1.66
C GLU A 86 11.12 5.78 1.74
N MET A 87 9.88 5.67 2.25
CA MET A 87 9.00 6.83 2.44
C MET A 87 9.60 7.85 3.41
N LYS A 88 10.17 7.38 4.51
CA LYS A 88 10.90 8.23 5.46
C LYS A 88 12.03 8.97 4.75
N TRP A 89 12.83 8.25 3.98
CA TRP A 89 13.93 8.84 3.24
C TRP A 89 13.42 9.88 2.23
N ALA A 90 12.34 9.60 1.50
CA ALA A 90 11.75 10.54 0.55
C ALA A 90 11.28 11.83 1.26
N LEU A 91 10.59 11.71 2.40
CA LEU A 91 10.15 12.83 3.23
C LEU A 91 11.31 13.67 3.78
N GLU A 92 12.45 13.04 4.10
CA GLU A 92 13.67 13.74 4.52
C GLU A 92 14.39 14.43 3.34
N ASN A 93 14.05 14.08 2.09
CA ASN A 93 14.73 14.53 0.87
C ASN A 93 13.78 15.17 -0.16
N GLY A 94 12.69 15.79 0.29
CA GLY A 94 11.86 16.66 -0.56
C GLY A 94 10.54 16.07 -1.05
N ALA A 95 10.06 14.95 -0.50
CA ALA A 95 8.64 14.64 -0.56
C ALA A 95 7.90 15.35 0.59
N GLU A 96 6.62 15.63 0.37
CA GLU A 96 5.66 16.08 1.38
C GLU A 96 4.58 15.00 1.57
N TYR A 97 3.90 15.01 2.71
CA TYR A 97 2.77 14.12 2.96
C TYR A 97 1.45 14.89 3.03
N SER A 98 0.34 14.22 2.71
CA SER A 98 -1.00 14.76 2.85
C SER A 98 -1.89 13.83 3.69
N VAL A 99 -2.28 14.29 4.88
CA VAL A 99 -3.21 13.55 5.77
C VAL A 99 -4.59 13.41 5.11
N ASP A 100 -5.03 14.41 4.35
CA ASP A 100 -6.31 14.36 3.64
C ASP A 100 -6.27 13.31 2.51
N ASN A 101 -5.15 13.20 1.78
CA ASN A 101 -4.98 12.15 0.77
C ASN A 101 -4.88 10.77 1.43
N LEU A 102 -4.20 10.65 2.58
CA LEU A 102 -4.19 9.41 3.37
C LEU A 102 -5.61 8.99 3.77
N ASN A 103 -6.41 9.90 4.32
CA ASN A 103 -7.80 9.62 4.68
C ASN A 103 -8.64 9.20 3.46
N THR A 104 -8.39 9.83 2.31
CA THR A 104 -9.06 9.49 1.05
C THR A 104 -8.67 8.08 0.57
N CYS A 105 -7.38 7.75 0.63
CA CYS A 105 -6.85 6.42 0.35
C CYS A 105 -7.47 5.36 1.28
N MET A 106 -7.48 5.59 2.60
CA MET A 106 -8.08 4.66 3.56
C MET A 106 -9.57 4.47 3.33
N SER A 107 -10.30 5.53 2.98
CA SER A 107 -11.71 5.44 2.60
C SER A 107 -11.92 4.58 1.35
N ALA A 108 -11.05 4.73 0.34
CA ALA A 108 -11.09 3.93 -0.89
C ALA A 108 -10.78 2.45 -0.62
N LEU A 109 -9.74 2.14 0.16
CA LEU A 109 -9.40 0.77 0.57
C LEU A 109 -10.54 0.11 1.36
N ASN A 110 -11.15 0.84 2.30
CA ASN A 110 -12.29 0.34 3.05
C ASN A 110 -13.52 0.08 2.17
N GLY A 111 -13.69 0.87 1.11
CA GLY A 111 -14.76 0.71 0.12
C GLY A 111 -14.45 -0.28 -1.01
N ALA A 112 -13.22 -0.78 -1.11
CA ALA A 112 -12.80 -1.67 -2.18
C ALA A 112 -13.58 -2.99 -2.18
N SER A 113 -13.98 -3.42 -3.38
CA SER A 113 -14.59 -4.73 -3.62
C SER A 113 -13.51 -5.82 -3.73
N CYS A 114 -13.90 -7.08 -3.58
CA CYS A 114 -12.93 -8.19 -3.50
C CYS A 114 -12.17 -8.48 -4.80
N ASP A 115 -12.62 -7.91 -5.92
CA ASP A 115 -11.98 -7.91 -7.23
C ASP A 115 -11.04 -6.71 -7.44
N THR A 116 -10.95 -5.80 -6.48
CA THR A 116 -10.06 -4.64 -6.55
C THR A 116 -8.61 -5.09 -6.34
N ASN A 117 -7.74 -4.74 -7.28
CA ASN A 117 -6.30 -4.80 -7.02
C ASN A 117 -5.93 -3.64 -6.08
N LEU A 118 -5.46 -3.95 -4.88
CA LEU A 118 -5.15 -2.94 -3.87
C LEU A 118 -3.94 -2.08 -4.25
N ASP A 119 -3.06 -2.59 -5.12
CA ASP A 119 -1.90 -1.83 -5.63
C ASP A 119 -2.32 -0.73 -6.61
N ASP A 120 -3.51 -0.84 -7.22
CA ASP A 120 -4.03 0.09 -8.24
C ASP A 120 -5.03 1.12 -7.67
N VAL A 121 -5.10 1.26 -6.34
CA VAL A 121 -6.04 2.19 -5.71
C VAL A 121 -5.54 3.61 -5.88
N ALA A 122 -5.94 4.26 -6.98
CA ALA A 122 -5.49 5.61 -7.37
C ALA A 122 -5.64 6.71 -6.30
N ALA A 123 -6.50 6.50 -5.30
CA ALA A 123 -6.62 7.41 -4.16
C ALA A 123 -5.36 7.40 -3.26
N CYS A 124 -4.54 6.35 -3.33
CA CYS A 124 -3.33 6.13 -2.54
C CYS A 124 -2.07 6.70 -3.18
N ASP A 125 -2.05 6.92 -4.50
CA ASP A 125 -0.91 7.46 -5.24
C ASP A 125 -0.46 8.85 -4.78
N ARG A 126 -1.33 9.58 -4.06
CA ARG A 126 -1.09 10.95 -3.60
C ARG A 126 -0.86 11.07 -2.10
N VAL A 127 -0.68 9.96 -1.41
CA VAL A 127 -0.36 9.98 0.03
C VAL A 127 0.96 10.73 0.29
N LEU A 128 1.93 10.52 -0.60
CA LEU A 128 3.14 11.32 -0.72
C LEU A 128 3.08 12.17 -1.98
N GLU A 129 3.54 13.41 -1.89
CA GLU A 129 3.63 14.34 -3.00
C GLU A 129 5.09 14.77 -3.17
N GLY A 130 5.69 14.44 -4.31
CA GLY A 130 7.03 14.91 -4.62
C GLY A 130 7.07 16.44 -4.83
N THR A 131 8.19 17.07 -4.51
CA THR A 131 8.39 18.51 -4.74
C THR A 131 9.48 18.84 -5.74
N LEU A 132 10.25 17.83 -6.17
CA LEU A 132 11.34 18.01 -7.12
C LEU A 132 10.81 18.20 -8.53
N ALA A 133 11.25 19.26 -9.20
CA ALA A 133 10.91 19.52 -10.59
C ALA A 133 11.60 18.50 -11.52
N THR A 134 11.14 18.43 -12.77
CA THR A 134 11.85 17.72 -13.85
C THR A 134 13.33 18.16 -13.92
N ASP A 135 14.21 17.22 -14.24
CA ASP A 135 15.67 17.35 -14.28
C ASP A 135 16.34 17.60 -12.91
N ALA A 136 15.59 17.60 -11.80
CA ALA A 136 16.18 17.64 -10.46
C ALA A 136 16.74 16.26 -10.06
N GLU A 137 17.83 16.27 -9.30
CA GLU A 137 18.45 15.06 -8.77
C GLU A 137 17.52 14.35 -7.78
N CYS A 138 17.29 13.05 -7.96
CA CYS A 138 16.39 12.24 -7.13
C CYS A 138 16.98 10.84 -6.90
N SER A 139 16.45 10.08 -5.96
CA SER A 139 16.71 8.64 -5.84
C SER A 139 15.50 7.79 -5.47
N SER A 140 14.30 8.37 -5.49
CA SER A 140 13.02 7.64 -5.43
C SER A 140 11.95 8.40 -6.22
N ASN A 141 11.00 7.67 -6.79
CA ASN A 141 9.88 8.23 -7.57
C ASN A 141 9.06 9.23 -6.74
N TRP A 142 8.94 9.01 -5.42
CA TRP A 142 8.18 9.87 -4.52
C TRP A 142 8.73 11.27 -4.33
N GLN A 143 9.95 11.55 -4.76
CA GLN A 143 10.49 12.90 -4.68
C GLN A 143 10.08 13.78 -5.86
N CYS A 144 9.76 13.18 -7.00
CA CYS A 144 9.44 13.91 -8.23
C CYS A 144 8.00 14.45 -8.17
N ALA A 145 7.84 15.76 -8.39
CA ALA A 145 6.53 16.41 -8.41
C ALA A 145 5.60 15.89 -9.52
N SER A 146 6.22 15.30 -10.55
CA SER A 146 5.55 14.54 -11.59
C SER A 146 6.56 13.61 -12.25
N GLY A 147 6.08 12.51 -12.82
CA GLY A 147 6.94 11.57 -13.54
C GLY A 147 7.58 10.55 -12.61
N PHE A 148 8.81 10.15 -12.91
CA PHE A 148 9.56 9.13 -12.17
C PHE A 148 11.01 9.56 -11.98
N CYS A 149 11.72 8.86 -11.10
CA CYS A 149 13.15 9.07 -10.88
C CYS A 149 13.97 8.11 -11.76
N ASN A 150 14.56 8.62 -12.84
CA ASN A 150 15.41 7.82 -13.71
C ASN A 150 16.78 7.56 -13.07
N THR A 151 16.94 6.36 -12.50
CA THR A 151 18.20 5.89 -11.88
C THR A 151 18.99 4.92 -12.76
N ALA A 152 18.53 4.66 -13.99
CA ALA A 152 19.12 3.65 -14.88
C ALA A 152 20.55 4.01 -15.33
N GLU A 153 20.81 5.30 -15.57
CA GLU A 153 22.12 5.76 -16.04
C GLU A 153 23.04 6.29 -14.93
N THR A 154 22.47 6.91 -13.90
CA THR A 154 23.22 7.56 -12.80
C THR A 154 22.50 7.34 -11.47
N CYS A 155 23.27 7.20 -10.39
CA CYS A 155 22.76 7.15 -9.03
C CYS A 155 23.49 8.19 -8.15
N PRO A 156 22.80 9.22 -7.63
CA PRO A 156 21.37 9.50 -7.79
C PRO A 156 20.97 9.81 -9.25
N GLY A 157 19.69 9.59 -9.55
CA GLY A 157 19.07 9.79 -10.85
C GLY A 157 18.50 11.20 -11.03
N PHE A 158 17.64 11.37 -12.03
CA PHE A 158 16.95 12.63 -12.30
C PHE A 158 15.45 12.43 -12.51
N CYS A 159 14.64 13.39 -12.06
CA CYS A 159 13.21 13.36 -12.29
C CYS A 159 12.91 13.55 -13.78
N GLU A 160 12.27 12.57 -14.40
CA GLU A 160 11.89 12.58 -15.80
C GLU A 160 10.37 12.46 -15.96
N PRO A 161 9.76 13.02 -17.02
CA PRO A 161 8.35 12.82 -17.29
C PRO A 161 8.03 11.35 -17.58
N THR A 162 6.86 10.89 -17.17
CA THR A 162 6.33 9.59 -17.62
C THR A 162 6.14 9.56 -19.14
N VAL A 163 6.22 8.38 -19.70
CA VAL A 163 6.17 8.15 -21.15
C VAL A 163 4.83 7.52 -21.58
N GLY A 164 4.44 7.77 -22.83
CA GLY A 164 3.17 7.32 -23.38
C GLY A 164 3.24 5.96 -24.08
N VAL A 165 2.10 5.52 -24.62
CA VAL A 165 1.99 4.24 -25.34
C VAL A 165 3.06 4.10 -26.44
N GLY A 166 3.71 2.95 -26.48
CA GLY A 166 4.74 2.59 -27.45
C GLY A 166 6.10 3.25 -27.21
N GLN A 167 6.27 4.03 -26.15
CA GLN A 167 7.57 4.51 -25.71
C GLN A 167 8.27 3.46 -24.85
N PRO A 168 9.61 3.39 -24.88
CA PRO A 168 10.37 2.42 -24.08
C PRO A 168 10.15 2.65 -22.59
N CYS A 169 10.16 1.56 -21.82
CA CYS A 169 10.11 1.58 -20.36
C CYS A 169 10.98 0.46 -19.79
N ASP A 170 11.50 0.67 -18.59
CA ASP A 170 12.16 -0.36 -17.78
C ASP A 170 11.43 -0.61 -16.45
N ASP A 171 10.32 0.08 -16.22
CA ASP A 171 9.43 -0.11 -15.07
C ASP A 171 8.04 0.43 -15.43
N SER A 172 6.98 -0.11 -14.83
CA SER A 172 5.61 0.38 -15.00
C SER A 172 5.44 1.80 -14.46
N ASP A 173 6.22 2.20 -13.44
CA ASP A 173 6.21 3.57 -12.91
C ASP A 173 6.68 4.63 -13.93
N GLN A 174 7.36 4.21 -15.00
CA GLN A 174 7.79 5.12 -16.08
C GLN A 174 6.64 5.46 -17.02
N CYS A 175 5.57 4.69 -17.02
CA CYS A 175 4.45 4.85 -17.92
C CYS A 175 3.44 5.89 -17.39
N ASN A 176 2.76 6.58 -18.30
CA ASN A 176 1.66 7.46 -17.90
C ASN A 176 0.58 6.67 -17.15
N SER A 177 -0.08 7.32 -16.19
CA SER A 177 -1.16 6.72 -15.38
C SER A 177 -2.15 5.89 -16.21
N GLY A 178 -2.39 4.64 -15.77
CA GLY A 178 -3.25 3.67 -16.45
C GLY A 178 -2.58 2.89 -17.58
N LEU A 179 -1.26 3.01 -17.74
CA LEU A 179 -0.44 2.20 -18.63
C LEU A 179 0.54 1.35 -17.82
N GLU A 180 0.98 0.23 -18.38
CA GLU A 180 1.97 -0.68 -17.79
C GLU A 180 3.11 -0.92 -18.78
N CYS A 181 4.27 -1.32 -18.26
CA CYS A 181 5.38 -1.72 -19.12
C CYS A 181 5.14 -3.11 -19.70
N ASN A 182 4.93 -3.22 -21.02
CA ASN A 182 4.72 -4.50 -21.68
C ASN A 182 6.05 -5.22 -21.91
N TRP A 183 6.34 -6.21 -21.06
CA TRP A 183 7.56 -7.02 -21.08
C TRP A 183 7.59 -8.10 -22.17
N ASP A 184 6.46 -8.41 -22.80
CA ASP A 184 6.38 -9.44 -23.86
C ASP A 184 6.86 -8.94 -25.22
N ALA A 185 7.02 -7.63 -25.37
CA ALA A 185 7.56 -7.03 -26.58
C ALA A 185 9.07 -7.31 -26.70
N ASP A 186 9.59 -7.45 -27.94
CA ASP A 186 11.04 -7.56 -28.21
C ASP A 186 11.87 -6.41 -27.61
N SER A 187 11.20 -5.29 -27.31
CA SER A 187 11.72 -4.18 -26.51
C SER A 187 10.57 -3.67 -25.64
N PRO A 188 10.69 -3.66 -24.31
CA PRO A 188 9.59 -3.27 -23.43
C PRO A 188 9.11 -1.85 -23.73
N VAL A 189 7.80 -1.69 -23.82
CA VAL A 189 7.17 -0.40 -24.12
C VAL A 189 5.91 -0.22 -23.28
N CYS A 190 5.58 1.02 -22.94
CA CYS A 190 4.34 1.31 -22.25
C CYS A 190 3.16 0.94 -23.14
N ALA A 191 2.19 0.22 -22.58
CA ALA A 191 0.99 -0.21 -23.26
C ALA A 191 -0.21 -0.08 -22.34
N THR A 192 -1.41 -0.10 -22.92
CA THR A 192 -2.62 -0.33 -22.11
C THR A 192 -2.54 -1.74 -21.54
N PRO A 193 -2.82 -1.95 -20.24
CA PRO A 193 -2.85 -3.27 -19.64
C PRO A 193 -3.76 -4.21 -20.44
N ALA A 194 -3.39 -5.48 -20.54
CA ALA A 194 -4.24 -6.46 -21.19
C ALA A 194 -5.58 -6.53 -20.43
N ALA A 195 -6.68 -6.72 -21.17
CA ALA A 195 -7.94 -7.03 -20.50
C ALA A 195 -7.76 -8.38 -19.78
N LYS A 196 -8.13 -8.42 -18.50
CA LYS A 196 -8.12 -9.66 -17.72
C LYS A 196 -8.91 -10.76 -18.46
N ALA A 197 -8.41 -11.98 -18.41
CA ALA A 197 -9.04 -13.15 -19.00
C ALA A 197 -10.46 -13.29 -18.44
N ALA A 198 -11.44 -13.44 -19.34
CA ALA A 198 -12.82 -13.60 -18.93
C ALA A 198 -13.05 -14.99 -18.33
N GLN A 199 -14.15 -15.15 -17.60
CA GLN A 199 -14.52 -16.44 -17.02
C GLN A 199 -14.49 -17.59 -18.05
N GLY A 200 -13.58 -18.56 -17.84
CA GLY A 200 -13.43 -19.74 -18.68
C GLY A 200 -12.36 -19.65 -19.78
N ASP A 201 -11.69 -18.52 -19.91
CA ASP A 201 -10.46 -18.39 -20.71
C ASP A 201 -9.26 -18.97 -19.94
N GLU A 202 -8.22 -19.39 -20.67
CA GLU A 202 -6.95 -19.79 -20.05
C GLU A 202 -6.22 -18.52 -19.57
N CYS A 203 -5.91 -18.45 -18.27
CA CYS A 203 -4.96 -17.49 -17.71
C CYS A 203 -3.70 -18.22 -17.25
N GLU A 204 -2.53 -17.60 -17.49
CA GLU A 204 -1.22 -18.18 -17.16
C GLU A 204 -0.80 -17.79 -15.74
N TRP A 205 -1.09 -16.54 -15.33
CA TRP A 205 -0.81 -16.02 -14.00
C TRP A 205 -2.06 -15.49 -13.31
N HIS A 206 -2.01 -15.39 -11.97
CA HIS A 206 -3.17 -15.03 -11.15
C HIS A 206 -3.68 -13.60 -11.41
N ASP A 207 -2.77 -12.71 -11.75
CA ASP A 207 -2.97 -11.32 -12.14
C ASP A 207 -3.62 -11.16 -13.52
N ASP A 208 -3.45 -12.15 -14.41
CA ASP A 208 -4.11 -12.20 -15.72
C ASP A 208 -5.61 -12.57 -15.61
N CYS A 209 -6.05 -13.16 -14.50
CA CYS A 209 -7.43 -13.65 -14.35
C CYS A 209 -8.35 -12.58 -13.73
N GLU A 210 -9.62 -12.54 -14.16
CA GLU A 210 -10.67 -11.86 -13.38
C GLU A 210 -10.85 -12.60 -12.03
N TYR A 211 -10.90 -11.85 -10.91
CA TYR A 211 -10.91 -12.43 -9.55
C TYR A 211 -12.08 -13.42 -9.34
N GLY A 212 -11.79 -14.58 -8.75
CA GLY A 212 -12.80 -15.63 -8.47
C GLY A 212 -12.85 -16.79 -9.47
N LEU A 213 -11.77 -16.99 -10.24
CA LEU A 213 -11.52 -18.15 -11.10
C LEU A 213 -10.57 -19.17 -10.46
#